data_AF-E9FA27-F1
#
_entry.id   AF-E9FA27-F1
#
_cell.length_a   1.000
_cell.length_b   1.000
_cell.length_c   1.000
_cell.angle_alpha   90.00
_cell.angle_beta   90.00
_cell.angle_gamma   90.00
#
_symmetry.space_group_name_H-M   'P 1'
#
loop_
_entity.id
_entity.type
_entity.pdbx_description
1 polymer ?
#
loop_
_entity_poly.entity_id
_entity_poly.type
_entity_poly.pdbx_seq_one_letter_code
_entity_poly.pdbx_strand_id
1 'polypeptide(L)'
;MAAEIAKEAPETGPPEKAAPLKDTPIVLVISCGGTVTSVAEDPTDVQMYTMGALNAEAFRSRVAPQLGQRVNLRFHDFAETGTGSPDFGSDQWLELARYLLAESTRPFDGLVLLVDVRYNYGPSLPTDPRISIYLQEVKDLPRVDILKGYPGSTVDLFFAAVEKAEDPARGIILEGMGAGSWSTKPGKEIMEYSKPRQFPVIVCRGPEEGHVSGAFVYGLGDGCIGGGNLSSLKAWVKLRLLLCKGASYEEIKKAFSY
;
A
#
# COMPACT_ATOMS: atom_id res chain seq x y z
N MET A 1 -20.43 17.17 -61.62
CA MET A 1 -20.43 17.24 -60.15
C MET A 1 -21.03 15.94 -59.65
N ALA A 2 -20.19 15.04 -59.15
CA ALA A 2 -20.60 13.72 -58.67
C ALA A 2 -21.04 13.83 -57.21
N ALA A 3 -22.20 13.29 -56.89
CA ALA A 3 -22.72 13.18 -55.54
C ALA A 3 -22.01 12.02 -54.81
N GLU A 4 -21.42 12.32 -53.66
CA GLU A 4 -20.71 11.37 -52.82
C GLU A 4 -21.73 10.71 -51.87
N ILE A 5 -21.91 9.40 -52.02
CA ILE A 5 -22.82 8.59 -51.21
C ILE A 5 -22.07 8.23 -49.93
N ALA A 6 -22.52 8.75 -48.79
CA ALA A 6 -22.03 8.36 -47.48
C ALA A 6 -22.36 6.88 -47.22
N LYS A 7 -21.33 6.06 -47.00
CA LYS A 7 -21.49 4.67 -46.52
C LYS A 7 -21.81 4.71 -45.02
N GLU A 8 -22.96 4.16 -44.64
CA GLU A 8 -23.28 3.84 -43.25
C GLU A 8 -22.24 2.88 -42.66
N ALA A 9 -21.82 3.19 -41.42
CA ALA A 9 -20.99 2.30 -40.62
C ALA A 9 -21.81 1.04 -40.26
N PRO A 10 -21.21 -0.16 -40.25
CA PRO A 10 -21.95 -1.37 -39.91
C PRO A 10 -22.41 -1.28 -38.45
N GLU A 11 -23.70 -1.49 -38.22
CA GLU A 11 -24.27 -1.67 -36.89
C GLU A 11 -23.56 -2.84 -36.20
N THR A 12 -22.75 -2.55 -35.18
CA THR A 12 -22.22 -3.60 -34.31
C THR A 12 -23.35 -4.06 -33.40
N GLY A 13 -24.03 -5.13 -33.80
CA GLY A 13 -24.99 -5.83 -32.96
C GLY A 13 -24.37 -6.20 -31.59
N PRO A 14 -25.21 -6.41 -30.56
CA PRO A 14 -24.72 -6.78 -29.23
C PRO A 14 -23.78 -7.99 -29.33
N PRO A 15 -22.67 -8.01 -28.55
CA PRO A 15 -21.68 -9.07 -28.65
C PRO A 15 -22.37 -10.43 -28.53
N GLU A 16 -22.15 -11.26 -29.53
CA GLU A 16 -22.70 -12.60 -29.64
C GLU A 16 -22.45 -13.35 -28.32
N LYS A 17 -23.51 -13.91 -27.71
CA LYS A 17 -23.42 -14.71 -26.48
C LYS A 17 -22.56 -15.94 -26.77
N ALA A 18 -21.25 -15.82 -26.58
CA ALA A 18 -20.34 -16.96 -26.58
C ALA A 18 -20.84 -17.98 -25.54
N ALA A 19 -20.85 -19.26 -25.91
CA ALA A 19 -21.26 -20.35 -25.03
C ALA A 19 -20.30 -20.51 -23.83
N PRO A 20 -20.79 -20.99 -22.67
CA PRO A 20 -19.98 -21.01 -21.45
C PRO A 20 -18.86 -22.05 -21.60
N LEU A 21 -17.62 -21.60 -21.49
CA LEU A 21 -16.45 -22.46 -21.53
C LEU A 21 -16.41 -23.30 -20.25
N LYS A 22 -16.21 -24.60 -20.42
CA LYS A 22 -16.29 -25.64 -19.36
C LYS A 22 -15.29 -25.43 -18.20
N ASP A 23 -14.29 -24.57 -18.40
CA ASP A 23 -13.24 -24.19 -17.45
C ASP A 23 -13.14 -22.65 -17.34
N THR A 24 -14.25 -21.98 -17.03
CA THR A 24 -14.25 -20.52 -16.86
C THR A 24 -13.56 -20.16 -15.53
N PRO A 25 -12.47 -19.36 -15.54
CA PRO A 25 -11.73 -19.03 -14.32
C PRO A 25 -12.60 -18.28 -13.32
N ILE A 26 -12.47 -18.62 -12.04
CA ILE A 26 -13.14 -17.95 -10.93
C ILE A 26 -12.21 -16.87 -10.41
N VAL A 27 -12.63 -15.61 -10.54
CA VAL A 27 -11.90 -14.46 -9.98
C VAL A 27 -12.68 -13.90 -8.80
N LEU A 28 -12.02 -13.87 -7.64
CA LEU A 28 -12.51 -13.19 -6.47
C LEU A 28 -12.19 -11.70 -6.59
N VAL A 29 -13.23 -10.86 -6.54
CA VAL A 29 -13.11 -9.40 -6.54
C VAL A 29 -13.48 -8.88 -5.17
N ILE A 30 -12.53 -8.23 -4.50
CA ILE A 30 -12.74 -7.65 -3.18
C ILE A 30 -12.77 -6.13 -3.32
N SER A 31 -13.89 -5.56 -2.91
CA SER A 31 -14.07 -4.11 -2.84
C SER A 31 -13.69 -3.60 -1.46
N CYS A 32 -12.80 -2.61 -1.41
CA CYS A 32 -12.39 -1.91 -0.18
C CYS A 32 -12.93 -0.47 -0.13
N GLY A 33 -13.80 -0.07 -1.06
CA GLY A 33 -14.32 1.30 -1.16
C GLY A 33 -13.48 2.21 -2.08
N GLY A 34 -13.25 3.45 -1.65
CA GLY A 34 -12.51 4.47 -2.41
C GLY A 34 -13.18 4.99 -3.69
N THR A 35 -12.44 5.80 -4.44
CA THR A 35 -12.93 6.52 -5.63
C THR A 35 -13.49 5.59 -6.72
N VAL A 36 -12.97 4.36 -6.84
CA VAL A 36 -13.42 3.37 -7.84
C VAL A 36 -14.87 2.90 -7.61
N THR A 37 -15.36 2.98 -6.38
CA THR A 37 -16.75 2.68 -6.01
C THR A 37 -17.62 3.93 -5.88
N SER A 38 -17.07 5.10 -6.26
CA SER A 38 -17.74 6.38 -6.10
C SER A 38 -18.49 6.79 -7.36
N VAL A 39 -19.48 7.67 -7.20
CA VAL A 39 -20.26 8.24 -8.31
C VAL A 39 -20.38 9.74 -8.13
N ALA A 40 -20.10 10.49 -9.19
CA ALA A 40 -20.40 11.91 -9.31
C ALA A 40 -21.75 12.10 -10.02
N GLU A 41 -22.43 13.21 -9.73
CA GLU A 41 -23.69 13.56 -10.42
C GLU A 41 -23.42 13.98 -11.88
N ASP A 42 -22.30 14.68 -12.12
CA ASP A 42 -21.86 15.13 -13.44
C ASP A 42 -20.62 14.33 -13.88
N PRO A 43 -20.59 13.75 -15.10
CA PRO A 43 -19.45 12.99 -15.62
C PRO A 43 -18.17 13.82 -15.81
N THR A 44 -18.26 15.15 -15.75
CA THR A 44 -17.12 16.09 -15.82
C THR A 44 -16.62 16.51 -14.45
N ASP A 45 -17.31 16.15 -13.36
CA ASP A 45 -16.88 16.44 -12.01
C ASP A 45 -15.85 15.41 -11.53
N VAL A 46 -14.61 15.87 -11.43
CA VAL A 46 -13.46 15.05 -10.99
C VAL A 46 -13.11 15.25 -9.52
N GLN A 47 -13.85 16.10 -8.80
CA GLN A 47 -13.57 16.46 -7.41
C GLN A 47 -14.69 16.04 -6.45
N MET A 48 -15.95 16.27 -6.82
CA MET A 48 -17.11 15.99 -5.97
C MET A 48 -17.76 14.68 -6.40
N TYR A 49 -17.53 13.64 -5.61
CA TYR A 49 -18.13 12.33 -5.79
C TYR A 49 -18.57 11.75 -4.45
N THR A 50 -19.62 10.94 -4.49
CA THR A 50 -20.10 10.22 -3.30
C THR A 50 -19.33 8.91 -3.18
N MET A 51 -18.56 8.78 -2.09
CA MET A 51 -17.82 7.55 -1.80
C MET A 51 -18.76 6.37 -1.54
N GLY A 52 -18.41 5.19 -2.05
CA GLY A 52 -19.16 3.96 -1.80
C GLY A 52 -20.53 3.89 -2.46
N ALA A 53 -20.84 4.79 -3.40
CA ALA A 53 -22.13 4.79 -4.10
C ALA A 53 -22.40 3.50 -4.91
N LEU A 54 -21.37 2.72 -5.23
CA LEU A 54 -21.48 1.41 -5.87
C LEU A 54 -21.14 0.29 -4.87
N ASN A 55 -22.14 -0.53 -4.56
CA ASN A 55 -21.90 -1.83 -3.92
C ASN A 55 -21.41 -2.87 -4.96
N ALA A 56 -21.01 -4.05 -4.48
CA ALA A 56 -20.55 -5.17 -5.31
C ALA A 56 -21.48 -5.48 -6.49
N GLU A 57 -22.79 -5.48 -6.27
CA GLU A 57 -23.76 -5.85 -7.30
C GLU A 57 -23.88 -4.79 -8.39
N ALA A 58 -23.94 -3.51 -7.99
CA ALA A 58 -23.96 -2.38 -8.90
C ALA A 58 -22.66 -2.34 -9.73
N PHE A 59 -21.52 -2.59 -9.11
CA PHE A 59 -20.23 -2.67 -9.81
C PHE A 59 -20.18 -3.86 -10.77
N ARG A 60 -20.59 -5.05 -10.32
CA ARG A 60 -20.69 -6.26 -11.16
C ARG A 60 -21.57 -6.01 -12.38
N SER A 61 -22.71 -5.36 -12.21
CA SER A 61 -23.64 -5.05 -13.31
C SER A 61 -23.01 -4.13 -14.37
N ARG A 62 -22.07 -3.27 -13.96
CA ARG A 62 -21.32 -2.40 -14.88
C ARG A 62 -20.19 -3.12 -15.59
N VAL A 63 -19.54 -4.11 -14.97
CA VAL A 63 -18.31 -4.76 -15.48
C VAL A 63 -18.55 -6.13 -16.15
N ALA A 64 -19.55 -6.88 -15.71
CA ALA A 64 -19.85 -8.21 -16.24
C ALA A 64 -20.17 -8.21 -17.75
N PRO A 65 -20.90 -7.21 -18.31
CA PRO A 65 -21.19 -7.19 -19.75
C PRO A 65 -19.94 -7.10 -20.64
N GLN A 66 -18.87 -6.41 -20.22
CA GLN A 66 -17.66 -6.28 -21.05
C GLN A 66 -16.76 -7.53 -20.98
N LEU A 67 -16.82 -8.27 -19.87
CA LEU A 67 -16.05 -9.49 -19.69
C LEU A 67 -16.71 -10.70 -20.39
N GLY A 68 -18.03 -10.67 -20.55
CA GLY A 68 -18.79 -11.78 -21.13
C GLY A 68 -18.67 -13.04 -20.28
N GLN A 69 -18.66 -14.22 -20.91
CA GLN A 69 -18.53 -15.52 -20.21
C GLN A 69 -17.07 -15.95 -20.00
N ARG A 70 -16.12 -15.02 -20.09
CA ARG A 70 -14.68 -15.34 -20.00
C ARG A 70 -14.18 -15.55 -18.57
N VAL A 71 -14.91 -15.05 -17.58
CA VAL A 71 -14.54 -15.10 -16.16
C VAL A 71 -15.81 -15.23 -15.32
N ASN A 72 -15.77 -16.05 -14.27
CA ASN A 72 -16.78 -16.11 -13.23
C ASN A 72 -16.35 -15.21 -12.06
N LEU A 73 -17.06 -14.09 -11.87
CA LEU A 73 -16.72 -13.12 -10.84
C LEU A 73 -17.47 -13.43 -9.54
N ARG A 74 -16.71 -13.59 -8.46
CA ARG A 74 -17.24 -13.64 -7.10
C ARG A 74 -16.87 -12.34 -6.41
N PHE A 75 -17.87 -11.53 -6.07
CA PHE A 75 -17.64 -10.26 -5.40
C PHE A 75 -17.77 -10.39 -3.89
N HIS A 76 -16.95 -9.64 -3.16
CA HIS A 76 -17.06 -9.43 -1.74
C HIS A 76 -16.82 -7.96 -1.40
N ASP A 77 -17.77 -7.31 -0.75
CA ASP A 77 -17.59 -5.98 -0.18
C ASP A 77 -16.99 -6.14 1.22
N PHE A 78 -15.73 -5.75 1.37
CA PHE A 78 -14.96 -5.99 2.59
C PHE A 78 -15.08 -4.86 3.61
N ALA A 79 -15.16 -3.60 3.16
CA ALA A 79 -15.43 -2.46 4.02
C ALA A 79 -16.90 -2.01 3.87
N GLU A 80 -17.46 -1.37 4.91
CA GLU A 80 -18.66 -0.55 4.72
C GLU A 80 -18.41 0.35 3.51
N THR A 81 -19.27 0.22 2.50
CA THR A 81 -19.23 0.97 1.25
C THR A 81 -19.06 2.46 1.57
N GLY A 82 -17.83 2.98 1.43
CA GLY A 82 -17.53 4.37 1.77
C GLY A 82 -16.22 4.63 2.50
N THR A 83 -15.50 3.63 3.00
CA THR A 83 -14.18 3.88 3.62
C THR A 83 -13.18 4.38 2.56
N GLY A 84 -12.64 5.58 2.76
CA GLY A 84 -11.57 6.13 1.92
C GLY A 84 -10.25 5.45 2.24
N SER A 85 -9.36 5.30 1.25
CA SER A 85 -8.02 4.75 1.50
C SER A 85 -7.19 5.50 2.57
N PRO A 86 -7.37 6.82 2.83
CA PRO A 86 -6.70 7.50 3.94
C PRO A 86 -7.15 7.02 5.33
N ASP A 87 -8.38 6.53 5.45
CA ASP A 87 -8.97 6.04 6.70
C ASP A 87 -8.78 4.52 6.85
N PHE A 88 -8.12 3.87 5.89
CA PHE A 88 -7.87 2.43 5.89
C PHE A 88 -6.65 2.12 6.78
N GLY A 89 -6.93 1.90 8.06
CA GLY A 89 -5.99 1.67 9.13
C GLY A 89 -5.45 0.25 9.27
N SER A 90 -4.76 0.01 10.38
CA SER A 90 -4.02 -1.23 10.64
C SER A 90 -4.94 -2.40 10.97
N ASP A 91 -6.01 -2.12 11.69
CA ASP A 91 -7.11 -3.02 12.00
C ASP A 91 -7.78 -3.53 10.72
N GLN A 92 -8.14 -2.65 9.78
CA GLN A 92 -8.71 -3.07 8.49
C GLN A 92 -7.68 -3.84 7.65
N TRP A 93 -6.38 -3.49 7.67
CA TRP A 93 -5.33 -4.26 6.98
C TRP A 93 -5.23 -5.69 7.51
N LEU A 94 -5.24 -5.86 8.83
CA LEU A 94 -5.17 -7.18 9.45
C LEU A 94 -6.44 -7.99 9.18
N GLU A 95 -7.62 -7.36 9.24
CA GLU A 95 -8.88 -8.01 8.91
C GLU A 95 -8.89 -8.49 7.45
N LEU A 96 -8.44 -7.65 6.50
CA LEU A 96 -8.36 -8.01 5.08
C LEU A 96 -7.37 -9.15 4.84
N ALA A 97 -6.20 -9.09 5.47
CA ALA A 97 -5.19 -10.14 5.37
C ALA A 97 -5.71 -11.48 5.92
N ARG A 98 -6.45 -11.48 7.04
CA ARG A 98 -7.07 -12.68 7.60
C ARG A 98 -8.20 -13.21 6.73
N TYR A 99 -9.02 -12.33 6.17
CA TYR A 99 -10.05 -12.71 5.20
C TYR A 99 -9.44 -13.40 3.97
N LEU A 100 -8.40 -12.80 3.38
CA LEU A 100 -7.68 -13.36 2.23
C LEU A 100 -7.05 -14.72 2.55
N LEU A 101 -6.46 -14.86 3.74
CA LEU A 101 -5.91 -16.13 4.19
C LEU A 101 -7.00 -17.20 4.30
N ALA A 102 -8.16 -16.89 4.89
CA ALA A 102 -9.28 -17.81 4.98
C ALA A 102 -9.81 -18.19 3.59
N GLU A 103 -9.98 -17.20 2.70
CA GLU A 103 -10.52 -17.39 1.36
C GLU A 103 -9.56 -18.16 0.44
N SER A 104 -8.24 -18.10 0.67
CA SER A 104 -7.23 -18.90 -0.05
C SER A 104 -7.42 -20.41 0.08
N THR A 105 -8.25 -20.88 1.02
CA THR A 105 -8.61 -22.30 1.16
C THR A 105 -9.74 -22.73 0.21
N ARG A 106 -10.40 -21.78 -0.46
CA ARG A 106 -11.49 -22.01 -1.41
C ARG A 106 -10.98 -21.94 -2.85
N PRO A 107 -11.63 -22.63 -3.79
CA PRO A 107 -11.21 -22.61 -5.19
C PRO A 107 -11.46 -21.24 -5.82
N PHE A 108 -10.39 -20.57 -6.24
CA PHE A 108 -10.38 -19.46 -7.21
C PHE A 108 -9.06 -19.45 -7.98
N ASP A 109 -9.10 -18.91 -9.19
CA ASP A 109 -7.95 -18.86 -10.11
C ASP A 109 -7.23 -17.50 -10.07
N GLY A 110 -7.89 -16.47 -9.54
CA GLY A 110 -7.30 -15.14 -9.37
C GLY A 110 -8.00 -14.28 -8.33
N LEU A 111 -7.27 -13.29 -7.81
CA LEU A 111 -7.73 -12.30 -6.86
C LEU A 111 -7.55 -10.90 -7.47
N VAL A 112 -8.58 -10.07 -7.37
CA VAL A 112 -8.53 -8.64 -7.66
C VAL A 112 -8.94 -7.88 -6.41
N LEU A 113 -8.03 -7.06 -5.90
CA LEU A 113 -8.35 -6.03 -4.92
C LEU A 113 -8.66 -4.76 -5.71
N LEU A 114 -9.85 -4.19 -5.51
CA LEU A 114 -10.24 -2.92 -6.14
C LEU A 114 -9.50 -1.76 -5.46
N VAL A 115 -8.23 -1.63 -5.83
CA VAL A 115 -7.39 -0.45 -5.65
C VAL A 115 -7.03 -0.01 -7.06
N ASP A 116 -6.93 1.29 -7.33
CA ASP A 116 -6.58 1.75 -8.68
C ASP A 116 -5.20 1.20 -9.06
N VAL A 117 -5.15 0.32 -10.07
CA VAL A 117 -3.90 -0.27 -10.56
C VAL A 117 -3.76 0.03 -12.04
N ARG A 118 -2.72 0.81 -12.36
CA ARG A 118 -2.22 0.95 -13.73
C ARG A 118 -0.91 0.18 -13.88
N TYR A 119 -0.89 -0.80 -14.77
CA TYR A 119 0.32 -1.52 -15.14
C TYR A 119 1.01 -0.80 -16.30
N ASN A 120 2.14 -0.14 -16.03
CA ASN A 120 2.99 0.46 -17.07
C ASN A 120 4.19 -0.43 -17.44
N TYR A 121 4.43 -1.52 -16.69
CA TYR A 121 5.57 -2.42 -16.84
C TYR A 121 5.13 -3.88 -16.71
N GLY A 122 5.94 -4.80 -17.24
CA GLY A 122 5.72 -6.24 -17.10
C GLY A 122 5.83 -6.74 -15.66
N PRO A 123 5.34 -7.96 -15.38
CA PRO A 123 5.41 -8.54 -14.04
C PRO A 123 6.87 -8.69 -13.61
N SER A 124 7.19 -8.15 -12.43
CA SER A 124 8.48 -8.34 -11.78
C SER A 124 8.26 -9.00 -10.42
N LEU A 125 9.15 -9.92 -10.06
CA LEU A 125 9.15 -10.49 -8.72
C LEU A 125 9.79 -9.51 -7.74
N PRO A 126 9.29 -9.40 -6.50
CA PRO A 126 10.00 -8.69 -5.45
C PRO A 126 11.41 -9.26 -5.31
N THR A 127 12.41 -8.38 -5.31
CA THR A 127 13.82 -8.74 -5.09
C THR A 127 14.17 -8.93 -3.62
N ASP A 128 13.33 -8.39 -2.74
CA ASP A 128 13.44 -8.46 -1.29
C ASP A 128 12.91 -9.81 -0.77
N PRO A 129 13.59 -10.45 0.22
CA PRO A 129 13.06 -11.66 0.83
C PRO A 129 11.65 -11.48 1.40
N ARG A 130 10.81 -12.51 1.23
CA ARG A 130 9.45 -12.49 1.78
C ARG A 130 9.49 -12.44 3.31
N ILE A 131 8.71 -11.54 3.90
CA ILE A 131 8.50 -11.47 5.34
C ILE A 131 7.22 -12.24 5.67
N SER A 132 7.37 -13.38 6.36
CA SER A 132 6.25 -14.19 6.83
C SER A 132 5.96 -13.89 8.30
N ILE A 133 4.68 -13.67 8.61
CA ILE A 133 4.15 -13.49 9.96
C ILE A 133 2.98 -14.45 10.18
N TYR A 134 2.77 -14.88 11.43
CA TYR A 134 1.62 -15.68 11.81
C TYR A 134 0.42 -14.76 12.08
N LEU A 135 -0.33 -14.42 11.02
CA LEU A 135 -1.45 -13.44 11.07
C LEU A 135 -2.51 -13.73 12.16
N GLN A 136 -2.69 -15.00 12.53
CA GLN A 136 -3.63 -15.40 13.58
C GLN A 136 -3.16 -15.01 14.99
N GLU A 137 -1.86 -14.83 15.18
CA GLU A 137 -1.25 -14.44 16.48
C GLU A 137 -1.04 -12.93 16.60
N VAL A 138 -1.07 -12.20 15.47
CA VAL A 138 -0.92 -10.75 15.44
C VAL A 138 -2.25 -10.11 15.83
N LYS A 139 -2.31 -9.53 17.04
CA LYS A 139 -3.48 -8.77 17.50
C LYS A 139 -3.54 -7.38 16.86
N ASP A 140 -2.41 -6.68 16.86
CA ASP A 140 -2.23 -5.37 16.27
C ASP A 140 -0.81 -5.25 15.68
N LEU A 141 -0.63 -4.32 14.74
CA LEU A 141 0.65 -4.01 14.14
C LEU A 141 1.39 -2.97 15.02
N PRO A 142 2.64 -3.23 15.45
CA PRO A 142 3.40 -2.30 16.30
C PRO A 142 3.40 -0.88 15.77
N ARG A 143 3.23 0.10 16.66
CA ARG A 143 3.30 1.52 16.29
C ARG A 143 4.68 1.86 15.75
N VAL A 144 4.70 2.43 14.56
CA VAL A 144 5.88 3.03 13.93
C VAL A 144 5.43 4.36 13.38
N ASP A 145 6.16 5.43 13.66
CA ASP A 145 5.80 6.77 13.19
C ASP A 145 6.74 7.20 12.05
N ILE A 146 6.23 8.05 11.15
CA ILE A 146 7.01 8.65 10.06
C ILE A 146 7.23 10.13 10.39
N LEU A 147 8.49 10.57 10.48
CA LEU A 147 8.85 11.93 10.79
C LEU A 147 9.56 12.59 9.61
N LYS A 148 9.09 13.79 9.24
CA LYS A 148 9.63 14.53 8.10
C LYS A 148 10.82 15.40 8.49
N GLY A 149 11.92 15.24 7.76
CA GLY A 149 13.10 16.10 7.84
C GLY A 149 12.94 17.35 7.00
N TYR A 150 13.27 18.49 7.59
CA TYR A 150 13.36 19.78 6.93
C TYR A 150 14.44 20.65 7.61
N PRO A 151 14.96 21.69 6.94
CA PRO A 151 15.92 22.60 7.57
C PRO A 151 15.33 23.21 8.85
N GLY A 152 16.03 23.02 9.98
CA GLY A 152 15.56 23.51 11.29
C GLY A 152 14.58 22.59 12.02
N SER A 153 14.31 21.38 11.51
CA SER A 153 13.60 20.32 12.26
C SER A 153 14.24 20.07 13.62
N THR A 154 13.43 19.83 14.65
CA THR A 154 13.85 19.56 16.03
C THR A 154 13.63 18.10 16.41
N VAL A 155 14.06 17.69 17.61
CA VAL A 155 13.85 16.34 18.14
C VAL A 155 12.53 16.16 18.87
N ASP A 156 11.71 17.21 18.98
CA ASP A 156 10.53 17.20 19.86
C ASP A 156 9.53 16.11 19.48
N LEU A 157 9.25 15.96 18.18
CA LEU A 157 8.36 14.92 17.68
C LEU A 157 8.94 13.52 17.84
N PHE A 158 10.26 13.37 17.74
CA PHE A 158 10.93 12.09 17.96
C PHE A 158 10.73 11.63 19.41
N PHE A 159 11.11 12.46 20.38
CA PHE A 159 10.96 12.11 21.80
C PHE A 159 9.50 12.06 22.25
N ALA A 160 8.62 12.86 21.63
CA ALA A 160 7.19 12.71 21.85
C ALA A 160 6.69 11.32 21.44
N ALA A 161 7.09 10.82 20.26
CA ALA A 161 6.69 9.51 19.77
C ALA A 161 7.28 8.36 20.58
N VAL A 162 8.55 8.44 20.98
CA VAL A 162 9.26 7.30 21.59
C VAL A 162 9.20 7.24 23.12
N GLU A 163 8.91 8.35 23.81
CA GLU A 163 8.95 8.42 25.28
C GLU A 163 7.66 8.96 25.91
N LYS A 164 6.96 9.88 25.25
CA LYS A 164 5.84 10.62 25.88
C LYS A 164 4.45 10.13 25.49
N ALA A 165 4.35 9.42 24.37
CA ALA A 165 3.07 8.89 23.90
C ALA A 165 2.56 7.77 24.83
N GLU A 166 1.24 7.67 24.98
CA GLU A 166 0.59 6.59 25.74
C GLU A 166 0.91 5.20 25.17
N ASP A 167 0.96 5.11 23.84
CA ASP A 167 1.52 3.97 23.09
C ASP A 167 2.83 4.42 22.43
N PRO A 168 4.01 4.18 23.04
CA PRO A 168 5.28 4.59 22.47
C PRO A 168 5.62 3.87 21.17
N ALA A 169 6.14 4.62 20.19
CA ALA A 169 6.58 4.07 18.93
C ALA A 169 7.69 3.02 19.13
N ARG A 170 7.54 1.87 18.48
CA ARG A 170 8.47 0.73 18.51
C ARG A 170 9.55 0.82 17.42
N GLY A 171 9.43 1.81 16.56
CA GLY A 171 10.41 2.21 15.57
C GLY A 171 10.04 3.55 14.95
N ILE A 172 10.98 4.19 14.28
CA ILE A 172 10.77 5.47 13.62
C ILE A 172 11.26 5.38 12.18
N ILE A 173 10.48 5.91 11.24
CA ILE A 173 10.92 6.19 9.88
C ILE A 173 11.23 7.69 9.79
N LEU A 174 12.45 8.04 9.39
CA LEU A 174 12.84 9.42 9.11
C LEU A 174 12.81 9.65 7.60
N GLU A 175 11.97 10.57 7.13
CA GLU A 175 12.05 11.12 5.78
C GLU A 175 13.14 12.20 5.73
N GLY A 176 14.39 11.78 5.58
CA GLY A 176 15.54 12.67 5.52
C GLY A 176 15.62 13.48 4.23
N MET A 177 16.38 14.57 4.27
CA MET A 177 16.61 15.44 3.12
C MET A 177 17.65 14.84 2.17
N GLY A 178 17.47 14.96 0.85
CA GLY A 178 18.44 14.44 -0.12
C GLY A 178 18.63 12.91 0.02
N ALA A 179 19.85 12.48 0.31
CA ALA A 179 20.18 11.06 0.54
C ALA A 179 19.96 10.62 2.01
N GLY A 180 18.87 11.08 2.63
CA GLY A 180 18.52 10.76 4.02
C GLY A 180 19.15 11.68 5.08
N SER A 181 19.79 12.77 4.68
CA SER A 181 20.46 13.70 5.61
C SER A 181 19.50 14.30 6.63
N TRP A 182 20.03 14.58 7.82
CA TRP A 182 19.33 15.28 8.90
C TRP A 182 20.14 16.48 9.40
N SER A 183 19.48 17.39 10.11
CA SER A 183 20.16 18.50 10.78
C SER A 183 21.10 17.96 11.86
N THR A 184 22.35 18.42 11.90
CA THR A 184 23.44 17.79 12.69
C THR A 184 23.16 17.68 14.19
N LYS A 185 22.67 18.75 14.83
CA LYS A 185 22.38 18.74 16.27
C LYS A 185 21.25 17.75 16.63
N PRO A 186 20.03 17.89 16.08
CA PRO A 186 18.95 16.97 16.40
C PRO A 186 19.22 15.54 15.91
N GLY A 187 19.92 15.36 14.78
CA GLY A 187 20.29 14.03 14.30
C GLY A 187 21.26 13.32 15.25
N LYS A 188 22.21 14.08 15.84
CA LYS A 188 23.10 13.54 16.87
C LYS A 188 22.34 13.06 18.10
N GLU A 189 21.35 13.82 18.55
CA GLU A 189 20.51 13.44 19.70
C GLU A 189 19.68 12.17 19.40
N ILE A 190 19.11 12.06 18.20
CA ILE A 190 18.41 10.84 17.76
C ILE A 190 19.38 9.64 17.76
N MET A 191 20.59 9.81 17.23
CA MET A 191 21.63 8.77 17.20
C MET A 191 22.06 8.34 18.61
N GLU A 192 22.25 9.28 19.52
CA GLU A 192 22.61 9.03 20.92
C GLU A 192 21.48 8.30 21.67
N TYR A 193 20.22 8.50 21.26
CA TYR A 193 19.10 7.68 21.74
C TYR A 193 19.11 6.29 21.12
N SER A 194 19.17 6.18 19.78
CA SER A 194 18.87 4.95 19.05
C SER A 194 19.97 3.91 19.16
N LYS A 195 21.24 4.30 19.00
CA LYS A 195 22.39 3.40 18.93
C LYS A 195 22.58 2.53 20.17
N PRO A 196 22.67 3.07 21.41
CA PRO A 196 22.86 2.24 22.59
C PRO A 196 21.64 1.37 22.92
N ARG A 197 20.45 1.78 22.47
CA ARG A 197 19.20 1.04 22.68
C ARG A 197 18.93 -0.01 21.62
N GLN A 198 19.70 -0.01 20.53
CA GLN A 198 19.38 -0.74 19.31
C GLN A 198 17.93 -0.48 18.87
N PHE A 199 17.48 0.77 19.02
CA PHE A 199 16.13 1.17 18.65
C PHE A 199 16.07 1.39 17.14
N PRO A 200 15.13 0.76 16.42
CA PRO A 200 15.10 0.81 14.96
C PRO A 200 14.67 2.20 14.47
N VAL A 201 15.64 2.95 13.94
CA VAL A 201 15.41 4.18 13.18
C VAL A 201 15.79 3.92 11.73
N ILE A 202 14.79 3.89 10.84
CA ILE A 202 15.00 3.70 9.40
C ILE A 202 15.01 5.07 8.73
N VAL A 203 16.01 5.35 7.92
CA VAL A 203 16.14 6.62 7.21
C VAL A 203 15.83 6.40 5.74
N CYS A 204 14.72 6.99 5.32
CA CYS A 204 14.35 7.14 3.92
C CYS A 204 14.68 8.56 3.45
N ARG A 205 14.42 8.83 2.18
CA ARG A 205 14.52 10.16 1.59
C ARG A 205 13.14 10.76 1.39
N GLY A 206 13.05 12.08 1.52
CA GLY A 206 11.80 12.83 1.34
C GLY A 206 11.26 12.81 -0.10
N PRO A 207 12.09 12.89 -1.16
CA PRO A 207 11.63 12.65 -2.54
C PRO A 207 11.30 11.16 -2.76
N GLU A 208 10.28 10.86 -3.57
CA GLU A 208 9.73 9.50 -3.72
C GLU A 208 10.70 8.46 -4.30
N GLU A 209 11.75 8.89 -5.01
CA GLU A 209 12.70 8.00 -5.66
C GLU A 209 14.14 8.20 -5.22
N GLY A 210 14.88 7.09 -5.08
CA GLY A 210 16.32 7.02 -4.90
C GLY A 210 16.75 6.15 -3.71
N HIS A 211 18.06 6.11 -3.45
CA HIS A 211 18.66 5.19 -2.47
C HIS A 211 19.19 5.92 -1.23
N VAL A 212 18.99 5.35 -0.03
CA VAL A 212 19.67 5.75 1.21
C VAL A 212 20.46 4.56 1.77
N SER A 213 21.78 4.69 1.80
CA SER A 213 22.67 3.67 2.36
C SER A 213 22.76 3.77 3.88
N GLY A 214 23.02 2.65 4.55
CA GLY A 214 23.06 2.57 6.02
C GLY A 214 24.43 2.73 6.68
N ALA A 215 25.49 3.07 5.92
CA ALA A 215 26.85 3.10 6.46
C ALA A 215 27.15 4.36 7.28
N PHE A 216 26.71 5.52 6.78
CA PHE A 216 26.83 6.81 7.47
C PHE A 216 25.87 7.81 6.83
N VAL A 217 24.99 8.41 7.65
CA VAL A 217 24.03 9.41 7.19
C VAL A 217 24.42 10.77 7.77
N TYR A 218 24.48 11.80 6.91
CA TYR A 218 24.82 13.15 7.36
C TYR A 218 23.87 13.60 8.50
N GLY A 219 24.46 13.99 9.63
CA GLY A 219 23.73 14.42 10.82
C GLY A 219 23.25 13.30 11.75
N LEU A 220 23.06 12.06 11.25
CA LEU A 220 22.59 10.90 12.02
C LEU A 220 23.68 9.85 12.29
N GLY A 221 24.83 9.95 11.63
CA GLY A 221 25.96 9.04 11.82
C GLY A 221 25.63 7.60 11.41
N ASP A 222 26.10 6.64 12.22
CA ASP A 222 25.91 5.19 12.04
C ASP A 222 24.84 4.59 12.97
N GLY A 223 24.09 5.43 13.70
CA GLY A 223 23.06 5.01 14.65
C GLY A 223 21.69 4.73 14.03
N CYS A 224 21.59 4.76 12.70
CA CYS A 224 20.36 4.52 11.97
C CYS A 224 20.57 3.49 10.85
N ILE A 225 19.47 2.95 10.34
CA ILE A 225 19.44 1.98 9.27
C ILE A 225 19.00 2.70 7.98
N GLY A 226 19.75 2.56 6.89
CA GLY A 226 19.32 3.12 5.60
C GLY A 226 18.13 2.35 5.03
N GLY A 227 17.12 3.06 4.53
CA GLY A 227 15.91 2.47 3.96
C GLY A 227 16.07 1.87 2.55
N GLY A 228 17.30 1.91 1.99
CA GLY A 228 17.58 1.43 0.65
C GLY A 228 16.78 2.22 -0.39
N ASN A 229 16.08 1.50 -1.27
CA ASN A 229 15.22 2.07 -2.32
C ASN A 229 13.75 2.25 -1.89
N LEU A 230 13.43 2.00 -0.62
CA LEU A 230 12.05 2.09 -0.15
C LEU A 230 11.66 3.54 0.14
N SER A 231 10.45 3.91 -0.29
CA SER A 231 9.79 5.10 0.24
C SER A 231 9.50 4.93 1.73
N SER A 232 9.27 6.04 2.43
CA SER A 232 8.92 6.05 3.85
C SER A 232 7.72 5.16 4.18
N LEU A 233 6.66 5.22 3.36
CA LEU A 233 5.47 4.39 3.54
C LEU A 233 5.78 2.90 3.36
N LYS A 234 6.61 2.50 2.39
CA LYS A 234 7.00 1.09 2.20
C LYS A 234 7.90 0.61 3.34
N ALA A 235 8.85 1.44 3.77
CA ALA A 235 9.69 1.16 4.92
C ALA A 235 8.89 1.04 6.22
N TRP A 236 7.85 1.88 6.38
CA TRP A 236 6.91 1.83 7.48
C TRP A 236 6.17 0.49 7.54
N VAL A 237 5.60 0.02 6.42
CA VAL A 237 4.97 -1.32 6.35
C VAL A 237 5.98 -2.41 6.70
N LYS A 238 7.15 -2.39 6.04
CA LYS A 238 8.19 -3.41 6.22
C LYS A 238 8.67 -3.51 7.67
N LEU A 239 8.94 -2.38 8.32
CA LEU A 239 9.41 -2.37 9.71
C LEU A 239 8.35 -2.94 10.65
N ARG A 240 7.07 -2.60 10.46
CA ARG A 240 5.98 -3.14 11.28
C ARG A 240 5.86 -4.65 11.15
N LEU A 241 5.99 -5.20 9.93
CA LEU A 241 5.99 -6.65 9.71
C LEU A 241 7.18 -7.36 10.37
N LEU A 242 8.37 -6.75 10.33
CA LEU A 242 9.57 -7.28 11.00
C LEU A 242 9.41 -7.26 12.52
N LEU A 243 8.85 -6.17 13.08
CA LEU A 243 8.56 -6.06 14.51
C LEU A 243 7.50 -7.09 14.94
N CYS A 244 6.44 -7.31 14.14
CA CYS A 244 5.47 -8.39 14.37
C CYS A 244 6.12 -9.77 14.41
N LYS A 245 7.11 -10.00 13.54
CA LYS A 245 7.87 -11.26 13.51
C LYS A 245 8.78 -11.44 14.74
N GLY A 246 8.99 -10.39 15.53
CA GLY A 246 9.95 -10.40 16.64
C GLY A 246 11.41 -10.31 16.17
N ALA A 247 11.65 -9.72 14.99
CA ALA A 247 13.00 -9.57 14.45
C ALA A 247 13.86 -8.69 15.38
N SER A 248 15.10 -9.13 15.60
CA SER A 248 16.14 -8.35 16.29
C SER A 248 16.57 -7.14 15.46
N TYR A 249 17.25 -6.18 16.10
CA TYR A 249 17.81 -5.01 15.40
C TYR A 249 18.71 -5.39 14.23
N GLU A 250 19.57 -6.39 14.39
CA GLU A 250 20.47 -6.85 13.31
C GLU A 250 19.70 -7.51 12.16
N GLU A 251 18.64 -8.26 12.46
CA GLU A 251 17.77 -8.83 11.42
C GLU A 251 17.00 -7.74 10.68
N ILE A 252 16.53 -6.70 11.38
CA ILE A 252 15.90 -5.53 10.78
C ILE A 252 16.92 -4.82 9.87
N LYS A 253 18.11 -4.51 10.37
CA LYS A 253 19.17 -3.85 9.61
C LYS A 253 19.53 -4.64 8.34
N LYS A 254 19.65 -5.97 8.45
CA LYS A 254 19.88 -6.86 7.32
C LYS A 254 18.70 -6.88 6.35
N ALA A 255 17.47 -6.87 6.83
CA ALA A 255 16.31 -6.82 5.96
C ALA A 255 16.29 -5.53 5.13
N PHE A 256 16.78 -4.41 5.64
CA PHE A 256 16.82 -3.13 4.91
C PHE A 256 18.07 -2.92 4.03
N SER A 257 19.03 -3.86 4.01
CA SER A 257 20.28 -3.70 3.24
C SER A 257 20.19 -4.07 1.75
N TYR A 258 18.99 -4.29 1.22
CA TYR A 258 18.73 -4.72 -0.17
C TYR A 258 18.34 -3.57 -1.10
#